data_AF-A0A4Y8LPC1-F1
#
_entry.id   AF-A0A4Y8LPC1-F1
#
_cell.length_a   1.000
_cell.length_b   1.000
_cell.length_c   1.000
_cell.angle_alpha   90.00
_cell.angle_beta   90.00
_cell.angle_gamma   90.00
#
_symmetry.space_group_name_H-M   'P 1'
#
loop_
_entity.id
_entity.type
_entity.pdbx_description
1 polymer ?
#
loop_
_entity_poly.entity_id
_entity_poly.type
_entity_poly.pdbx_seq_one_letter_code
_entity_poly.pdbx_strand_id
1 'polypeptide(L)'
;MEKRNRYTPEFKTKVVLEVLQEEQTVNEIAAKYEMSPVMISRWKAEFLSRASMVFEKGTSEADKMKKEYESKQEHLEKLVGQLTVEVDWLKKNLASNEPLEVRKAMVERNHPKINIKRQAVLLSVNRTSVYRPVSEKQPSEENVQLMHLIDEIYMKHPYFGYRRMTRTLKNQGYPVNRKRIRRLMQLMGLEAVYPKPNLSKRLHAKYCRPYLLRGLTIDRPNQVWGIDITYIRMGKGFMYLFNIIDWYSRKVIDYELSSTLEKGFVLTCLKRAFRRCKPEIMNSDQGSHFTNASYLELLEKENVKISMDGKGRATDNSRTERYFRSLKYECIFLNEFETPRDLRKGITDYVKFYNGERPHQSLNEVSPDSVYSQSFTRIAS
;
A
#
# COMPACT_ATOMS: atom_id res chain seq x y z
N MET A 1 4.02 -22.47 64.69
CA MET A 1 5.18 -22.32 63.79
C MET A 1 6.26 -21.58 64.55
N GLU A 2 7.20 -22.32 65.13
CA GLU A 2 8.27 -21.79 65.99
C GLU A 2 9.24 -20.91 65.19
N LYS A 3 9.63 -19.77 65.78
CA LYS A 3 10.57 -18.80 65.19
C LYS A 3 11.90 -19.50 64.88
N ARG A 4 12.35 -19.48 63.62
CA ARG A 4 13.72 -19.89 63.24
C ARG A 4 14.72 -19.01 64.00
N ASN A 5 15.51 -19.59 64.91
CA ASN A 5 16.58 -18.89 65.60
C ASN A 5 17.58 -18.30 64.57
N ARG A 6 17.69 -16.97 64.54
CA ARG A 6 18.68 -16.24 63.73
C ARG A 6 19.94 -16.04 64.55
N TYR A 7 20.98 -16.82 64.26
CA TYR A 7 22.29 -16.68 64.87
C TYR A 7 23.13 -15.66 64.11
N THR A 8 23.79 -14.73 64.83
CA THR A 8 24.64 -13.70 64.21
C THR A 8 25.93 -14.31 63.63
N PRO A 9 26.56 -13.67 62.63
CA PRO A 9 27.80 -14.16 62.03
C PRO A 9 28.93 -14.39 63.07
N GLU A 10 29.02 -13.54 64.09
CA GLU A 10 30.03 -13.64 65.14
C GLU A 10 29.79 -14.89 66.00
N PHE A 11 28.52 -15.14 66.36
CA PHE A 11 28.14 -16.30 67.16
C PHE A 11 28.42 -17.62 66.41
N LYS A 12 28.08 -17.68 65.12
CA LYS A 12 28.37 -18.84 64.27
C LYS A 12 29.86 -19.14 64.21
N THR A 13 30.68 -18.09 64.05
CA THR A 13 32.14 -18.22 63.99
C THR A 13 32.69 -18.77 65.32
N LYS A 14 32.21 -18.26 66.46
CA LYS A 14 32.62 -18.73 67.78
C LYS A 14 32.34 -20.23 67.98
N VAL A 15 31.12 -20.68 67.67
CA VAL A 15 30.74 -22.10 67.82
C VAL A 15 31.56 -23.00 66.89
N VAL A 16 31.85 -22.55 65.66
CA VAL A 16 32.70 -23.31 64.72
C VAL A 16 34.14 -23.42 65.19
N LEU A 17 34.71 -22.35 65.78
CA LEU A 17 36.07 -22.37 66.33
C LEU A 17 36.19 -23.35 67.50
N GLU A 18 35.19 -23.41 68.38
CA GLU A 18 35.16 -24.35 69.51
C GLU A 18 35.09 -25.82 69.04
N VAL A 19 34.38 -26.08 67.94
CA VAL A 19 34.35 -27.41 67.29
C VAL A 19 35.67 -27.77 66.60
N LEU A 20 36.47 -26.79 66.21
CA LEU A 20 37.79 -27.01 65.60
C LEU A 20 38.89 -27.23 66.65
N GLN A 21 38.66 -26.89 67.92
CA GLN A 21 39.60 -27.15 69.03
C GLN A 21 39.59 -28.63 69.46
N GLU A 22 38.54 -29.39 69.12
CA GLU A 22 38.39 -30.84 69.38
C GLU A 22 38.46 -31.26 70.87
N GLU A 23 38.36 -30.32 71.82
CA GLU A 23 38.32 -30.60 73.27
C GLU A 23 37.00 -31.24 73.74
N GLN A 24 35.92 -31.08 72.96
CA GLN A 24 34.60 -31.67 73.21
C GLN A 24 34.03 -32.24 71.91
N THR A 25 33.22 -33.29 72.00
CA THR A 25 32.57 -33.89 70.83
C THR A 25 31.48 -32.96 70.28
N VAL A 26 31.17 -33.06 68.99
CA VAL A 26 30.12 -32.25 68.33
C VAL A 26 28.76 -32.40 69.02
N ASN A 27 28.47 -33.55 69.61
CA ASN A 27 27.23 -33.81 70.35
C ASN A 27 27.22 -33.14 71.72
N GLU A 28 28.37 -33.04 72.41
CA GLU A 28 28.50 -32.30 73.67
C GLU A 28 28.38 -30.78 73.45
N ILE A 29 29.00 -30.25 72.39
CA ILE A 29 28.87 -28.83 72.00
C ILE A 29 27.43 -28.52 71.56
N ALA A 30 26.80 -29.43 70.83
CA ALA A 30 25.39 -29.33 70.45
C ALA A 30 24.47 -29.30 71.68
N ALA A 31 24.72 -30.14 72.69
CA ALA A 31 23.98 -30.13 73.95
C ALA A 31 24.22 -28.84 74.74
N LYS A 32 25.48 -28.36 74.82
CA LYS A 32 25.87 -27.13 75.53
C LYS A 32 25.18 -25.88 75.00
N TYR A 33 24.98 -25.80 73.68
CA TYR A 33 24.34 -24.65 73.04
C TYR A 33 22.87 -24.89 72.65
N GLU A 34 22.30 -26.04 73.04
CA GLU A 34 20.94 -26.47 72.67
C GLU A 34 20.70 -26.41 71.15
N MET A 35 21.69 -26.84 70.37
CA MET A 35 21.69 -26.76 68.91
C MET A 35 21.67 -28.15 68.26
N SER A 36 21.19 -28.23 67.03
CA SER A 36 21.28 -29.47 66.26
C SER A 36 22.73 -29.75 65.84
N PRO A 37 23.27 -30.96 66.08
CA PRO A 37 24.63 -31.35 65.64
C PRO A 37 24.84 -31.19 64.13
N VAL A 38 23.77 -31.35 63.34
CA VAL A 38 23.78 -31.20 61.87
C VAL A 38 23.98 -29.73 61.48
N MET A 39 23.40 -28.79 62.24
CA MET A 39 23.55 -27.36 61.98
C MET A 39 24.98 -26.90 62.25
N ILE A 40 25.58 -27.37 63.34
CA ILE A 40 26.97 -27.08 63.70
C ILE A 40 27.92 -27.66 62.63
N SER A 41 27.70 -28.90 62.21
CA SER A 41 28.51 -29.55 61.17
C SER A 41 28.44 -28.81 59.82
N ARG A 42 27.24 -28.32 59.46
CA ARG A 42 27.07 -27.49 58.25
C ARG A 42 27.81 -26.17 58.35
N TRP A 43 27.79 -25.51 59.50
CA TRP A 43 28.52 -24.25 59.70
C TRP A 43 30.03 -24.46 59.65
N LYS A 44 30.55 -25.56 60.21
CA LYS A 44 31.97 -25.92 60.08
C LYS A 44 32.39 -26.07 58.61
N ALA A 45 31.58 -26.78 57.81
CA ALA A 45 31.83 -26.94 56.38
C ALA A 45 31.80 -25.61 55.61
N GLU A 46 30.80 -24.75 55.88
CA GLU A 46 30.67 -23.45 55.20
C GLU A 46 31.83 -22.51 55.57
N PHE A 47 32.23 -22.48 56.85
CA PHE A 47 33.35 -21.68 57.32
C PHE A 47 34.67 -22.11 56.68
N LEU A 48 34.98 -23.41 56.66
CA LEU A 48 36.21 -23.92 56.04
C LEU A 48 36.25 -23.65 54.53
N SER A 49 35.10 -23.71 53.84
CA SER A 49 35.03 -23.45 52.39
C SER A 49 35.30 -22.00 52.00
N ARG A 50 34.98 -21.05 52.89
CA ARG A 50 35.15 -19.61 52.65
C ARG A 50 36.36 -19.02 53.36
N ALA A 51 36.98 -19.76 54.28
CA ALA A 51 38.16 -19.31 55.02
C ALA A 51 39.32 -18.93 54.09
N SER A 52 39.50 -19.64 52.96
CA SER A 52 40.52 -19.31 51.96
C SER A 52 40.34 -17.93 51.33
N MET A 53 39.10 -17.48 51.09
CA MET A 53 38.78 -16.17 50.50
C MET A 53 39.22 -14.99 51.39
N VAL A 54 39.33 -15.20 52.71
CA VAL A 54 39.78 -14.17 53.65
C VAL A 54 41.30 -13.92 53.54
N PHE A 55 42.06 -14.93 53.10
CA PHE A 55 43.51 -14.85 52.95
C PHE A 55 43.96 -14.47 51.52
N GLU A 56 43.04 -14.38 50.55
CA GLU A 56 43.32 -13.86 49.21
C GLU A 56 43.53 -12.32 49.26
N LYS A 57 44.78 -11.91 49.51
CA LYS A 57 45.22 -10.51 49.38
C LYS A 57 45.24 -10.09 47.89
N GLY A 58 44.11 -9.60 47.37
CA GLY A 58 44.07 -8.98 46.04
C GLY A 58 42.69 -8.49 45.61
N THR A 59 42.49 -7.16 45.65
CA THR A 59 41.43 -6.34 45.02
C THR A 59 40.28 -7.08 44.31
N SER A 60 39.14 -7.13 45.01
CA SER A 60 37.84 -7.63 44.53
C SER A 60 37.49 -7.10 43.13
N GLU A 61 37.02 -7.97 42.23
CA GLU A 61 36.45 -7.64 40.91
C GLU A 61 35.46 -6.47 40.94
N ALA A 62 34.82 -6.22 42.09
CA ALA A 62 33.91 -5.11 42.31
C ALA A 62 34.55 -3.72 42.05
N ASP A 63 35.82 -3.51 42.40
CA ASP A 63 36.49 -2.22 42.22
C ASP A 63 36.86 -1.96 40.75
N LYS A 64 37.16 -3.03 39.98
CA LYS A 64 37.39 -2.93 38.54
C LYS A 64 36.10 -2.56 37.80
N MET A 65 34.99 -3.21 38.13
CA MET A 65 33.68 -2.92 37.53
C MET A 65 33.24 -1.47 37.78
N LYS A 66 33.50 -0.93 38.98
CA LYS A 66 33.13 0.45 39.33
C LYS A 66 33.88 1.50 38.48
N LYS A 67 35.20 1.35 38.33
CA LYS A 67 35.99 2.24 37.45
C LYS A 67 35.55 2.18 36.00
N GLU A 68 35.20 0.99 35.52
CA GLU A 68 34.73 0.82 34.14
C GLU A 68 33.38 1.54 33.92
N TYR A 69 32.47 1.48 34.90
CA TYR A 69 31.20 2.21 34.89
C TYR A 69 31.41 3.74 34.89
N GLU A 70 32.28 4.25 35.75
CA GLU A 70 32.58 5.70 35.83
C GLU A 70 33.15 6.23 34.51
N SER A 71 34.05 5.47 33.86
CA SER A 71 34.60 5.85 32.55
C SER A 71 33.55 5.90 31.43
N LYS A 72 32.58 4.96 31.44
CA LYS A 72 31.48 4.92 30.48
C LYS A 72 30.53 6.11 30.70
N GLN A 73 30.30 6.48 31.95
CA GLN A 73 29.45 7.62 32.30
C GLN A 73 30.06 8.94 31.81
N GLU A 74 31.35 9.19 32.05
CA GLU A 74 32.03 10.39 31.57
C GLU A 74 32.03 10.49 30.04
N HIS A 75 32.17 9.34 29.35
CA HIS A 75 32.08 9.29 27.89
C HIS A 75 30.68 9.65 27.37
N LEU A 76 29.63 9.15 28.02
CA LEU A 76 28.25 9.44 27.67
C LEU A 76 27.89 10.92 27.91
N GLU A 77 28.34 11.51 29.01
CA GLU A 77 28.12 12.92 29.32
C GLU A 77 28.76 13.84 28.26
N LYS A 78 29.99 13.52 27.81
CA LYS A 78 30.64 14.23 26.70
C LYS A 78 29.87 14.09 25.39
N LEU A 79 29.35 12.91 25.07
CA LEU A 79 28.52 12.68 23.87
C LEU A 79 27.23 13.49 23.91
N VAL A 80 26.56 13.55 25.06
CA VAL A 80 25.33 14.34 25.23
C VAL A 80 25.61 15.84 25.04
N GLY A 81 26.67 16.38 25.63
CA GLY A 81 27.07 17.77 25.42
C GLY A 81 27.38 18.10 23.96
N GLN A 82 28.10 17.21 23.26
CA GLN A 82 28.40 17.36 21.84
C GLN A 82 27.11 17.33 20.98
N LEU A 83 26.24 16.35 21.20
CA LEU A 83 24.99 16.21 20.46
C LEU A 83 24.06 17.40 20.67
N THR A 84 24.06 18.00 21.86
CA THR A 84 23.22 19.17 22.18
C THR A 84 23.63 20.38 21.33
N VAL A 85 24.93 20.67 21.25
CA VAL A 85 25.47 21.75 20.40
C VAL A 85 25.23 21.47 18.91
N GLU A 86 25.33 20.22 18.48
CA GLU A 86 25.07 19.80 17.10
C GLU A 86 23.60 19.97 16.72
N VAL A 87 22.67 19.59 17.60
CA VAL A 87 21.23 19.78 17.39
C VAL A 87 20.87 21.25 17.33
N ASP A 88 21.41 22.09 18.20
CA ASP A 88 21.11 23.53 18.19
C ASP A 88 21.64 24.23 16.93
N TRP A 89 22.84 23.87 16.49
CA TRP A 89 23.40 24.39 15.25
C TRP A 89 22.64 23.89 14.01
N LEU A 90 22.28 22.60 13.99
CA LEU A 90 21.45 22.03 12.94
C LEU A 90 20.09 22.69 12.89
N LYS A 91 19.39 22.90 14.02
CA LYS A 91 18.10 23.62 14.07
C LYS A 91 18.19 25.02 13.46
N LYS A 92 19.27 25.74 13.70
CA LYS A 92 19.51 27.06 13.11
C LYS A 92 19.71 27.00 11.58
N ASN A 93 20.30 25.91 11.08
CA ASN A 93 20.62 25.69 9.67
C ASN A 93 19.68 24.67 8.98
N LEU A 94 18.57 24.29 9.63
CA LEU A 94 17.71 23.19 9.16
C LEU A 94 16.70 23.72 8.14
N ALA A 95 17.08 23.60 6.87
CA ALA A 95 16.17 23.34 5.78
C ALA A 95 16.83 22.22 4.94
N SER A 96 16.43 20.97 5.17
CA SER A 96 15.65 20.17 4.20
C SER A 96 16.50 19.54 3.08
N ASN A 97 15.83 18.82 2.20
CA ASN A 97 16.32 17.96 1.11
C ASN A 97 17.04 18.74 -0.01
N GLU A 98 17.83 19.75 0.36
CA GLU A 98 18.30 20.82 -0.51
C GLU A 98 19.49 20.38 -1.40
N PRO A 99 19.61 20.96 -2.61
CA PRO A 99 20.71 20.71 -3.51
C PRO A 99 22.07 20.95 -2.85
N LEU A 100 23.10 20.22 -3.32
CA LEU A 100 24.47 20.28 -2.79
C LEU A 100 25.02 21.73 -2.70
N GLU A 101 24.65 22.59 -3.63
CA GLU A 101 25.12 23.98 -3.68
C GLU A 101 24.54 24.84 -2.54
N VAL A 102 23.27 24.63 -2.19
CA VAL A 102 22.62 25.31 -1.05
C VAL A 102 23.25 24.84 0.26
N ARG A 103 23.51 23.54 0.38
CA ARG A 103 24.19 22.96 1.56
C ARG A 103 25.63 23.45 1.71
N LYS A 104 26.34 23.74 0.62
CA LYS A 104 27.66 24.40 0.70
C LYS A 104 27.56 25.84 1.20
N ALA A 105 26.53 26.57 0.78
CA ALA A 105 26.31 27.96 1.18
C ALA A 105 25.97 28.12 2.68
N MET A 106 25.41 27.07 3.31
CA MET A 106 25.11 27.02 4.75
C MET A 106 26.34 26.86 5.66
N VAL A 107 27.55 26.65 5.09
CA VAL A 107 28.76 26.48 5.89
C VAL A 107 29.26 27.82 6.42
N GLU A 108 29.21 28.00 7.74
CA GLU A 108 29.68 29.20 8.44
C GLU A 108 31.19 29.09 8.74
N ARG A 109 32.03 29.82 7.99
CA ARG A 109 33.50 29.72 8.10
C ARG A 109 34.06 30.16 9.48
N ASN A 110 33.36 31.05 10.18
CA ASN A 110 33.80 31.65 11.45
C ASN A 110 32.97 31.19 12.66
N HIS A 111 32.37 29.99 12.63
CA HIS A 111 31.53 29.53 13.74
C HIS A 111 32.37 29.19 15.00
N PRO A 112 32.07 29.76 16.18
CA PRO A 112 32.93 29.69 17.37
C PRO A 112 33.00 28.31 18.03
N LYS A 113 32.02 27.43 17.80
CA LYS A 113 31.90 26.12 18.50
C LYS A 113 32.03 24.89 17.59
N ILE A 114 31.91 25.05 16.28
CA ILE A 114 31.88 23.91 15.32
C ILE A 114 32.80 24.22 14.16
N ASN A 115 33.84 23.41 13.98
CA ASN A 115 34.79 23.57 12.89
C ASN A 115 34.19 23.17 11.52
N ILE A 116 34.78 23.68 10.43
CA ILE A 116 34.31 23.45 9.04
C ILE A 116 34.26 21.95 8.71
N LYS A 117 35.17 21.14 9.25
CA LYS A 117 35.18 19.68 9.03
C LYS A 117 33.90 19.05 9.59
N ARG A 118 33.50 19.43 10.80
CA ARG A 118 32.29 18.92 11.45
C ARG A 118 31.02 19.46 10.78
N GLN A 119 30.99 20.74 10.41
CA GLN A 119 29.87 21.32 9.64
C GLN A 119 29.65 20.61 8.30
N ALA A 120 30.73 20.30 7.57
CA ALA A 120 30.66 19.58 6.30
C ALA A 120 30.12 18.15 6.47
N VAL A 121 30.50 17.46 7.56
CA VAL A 121 29.95 16.14 7.92
C VAL A 121 28.46 16.24 8.25
N LEU A 122 28.07 17.22 9.08
CA LEU A 122 26.68 17.44 9.48
C LEU A 122 25.77 17.77 8.28
N LEU A 123 26.28 18.55 7.32
CA LEU A 123 25.57 18.92 6.09
C LEU A 123 25.72 17.88 4.97
N SER A 124 26.44 16.78 5.19
CA SER A 124 26.75 15.76 4.18
C SER A 124 27.37 16.33 2.89
N VAL A 125 28.33 17.25 3.04
CA VAL A 125 29.08 17.92 1.96
C VAL A 125 30.54 17.51 2.04
N ASN A 126 31.20 17.29 0.88
CA ASN A 126 32.64 17.06 0.87
C ASN A 126 33.39 18.36 1.27
N ARG A 127 34.22 18.30 2.30
CA ARG A 127 35.02 19.44 2.80
C ARG A 127 35.76 20.19 1.69
N THR A 128 36.37 19.51 0.71
CA THR A 128 37.12 20.20 -0.36
C THR A 128 36.23 21.02 -1.28
N SER A 129 34.96 20.63 -1.42
CA SER A 129 33.99 21.32 -2.26
C SER A 129 33.48 22.65 -1.68
N VAL A 130 33.67 22.89 -0.38
CA VAL A 130 33.34 24.15 0.31
C VAL A 130 34.32 25.29 -0.06
N TYR A 131 35.56 24.92 -0.41
CA TYR A 131 36.60 25.89 -0.77
C TYR A 131 36.64 26.21 -2.26
N ARG A 132 35.86 25.52 -3.10
CA ARG A 132 35.82 25.74 -4.55
C ARG A 132 34.75 26.79 -4.87
N PRO A 133 35.08 27.89 -5.58
CA PRO A 133 34.08 28.88 -5.99
C PRO A 133 33.04 28.24 -6.93
N VAL A 134 31.76 28.57 -6.72
CA VAL A 134 30.67 28.17 -7.60
C VAL A 134 30.74 29.04 -8.85
N SER A 135 31.25 28.50 -9.95
CA SER A 135 31.17 29.20 -11.23
C SER A 135 29.75 29.04 -11.78
N GLU A 136 28.96 30.11 -11.76
CA GLU A 136 27.75 30.20 -12.58
C GLU A 136 28.19 30.15 -14.05
N LYS A 137 28.19 28.95 -14.63
CA LYS A 137 28.52 28.77 -16.04
C LYS A 137 27.34 29.28 -16.86
N GLN A 138 27.40 30.56 -17.24
CA GLN A 138 26.61 31.12 -18.33
C GLN A 138 26.64 30.15 -19.52
N PRO A 139 25.49 29.82 -20.14
CA PRO A 139 25.47 28.93 -21.29
C PRO A 139 26.30 29.56 -22.42
N SER A 140 27.37 28.88 -22.84
CA SER A 140 28.18 29.26 -24.01
C SER A 140 27.29 29.65 -25.20
N GLU A 141 27.65 30.70 -25.93
CA GLU A 141 26.92 31.22 -27.10
C GLU A 141 26.58 30.11 -28.11
N GLU A 142 27.48 29.15 -28.32
CA GLU A 142 27.21 27.98 -29.16
C GLU A 142 26.04 27.11 -28.67
N ASN A 143 25.88 26.98 -27.35
CA ASN A 143 24.73 26.24 -26.78
C ASN A 143 23.44 27.02 -26.97
N VAL A 144 23.48 28.34 -26.87
CA VAL A 144 22.30 29.19 -27.13
C VAL A 144 21.87 29.05 -28.59
N GLN A 145 22.80 29.15 -29.54
CA GLN A 145 22.54 28.90 -30.95
C GLN A 145 21.95 27.51 -31.22
N LEU A 146 22.53 26.47 -30.60
CA LEU A 146 21.99 25.10 -30.71
C LEU A 146 20.60 24.95 -30.08
N MET A 147 20.30 25.67 -29.00
CA MET A 147 18.98 25.65 -28.37
C MET A 147 17.93 26.29 -29.29
N HIS A 148 18.24 27.39 -29.98
CA HIS A 148 17.34 27.96 -30.99
C HIS A 148 17.05 26.99 -32.14
N LEU A 149 18.08 26.31 -32.68
CA LEU A 149 17.89 25.32 -33.73
C LEU A 149 17.08 24.10 -33.27
N ILE A 150 17.30 23.64 -32.03
CA ILE A 150 16.50 22.58 -31.42
C ILE A 150 15.04 23.00 -31.32
N ASP A 151 14.77 24.25 -30.89
CA ASP A 151 13.41 24.78 -30.75
C ASP A 151 12.69 24.85 -32.09
N GLU A 152 13.34 25.39 -33.13
CA GLU A 152 12.77 25.45 -34.48
C GLU A 152 12.42 24.07 -35.05
N ILE A 153 13.31 23.07 -34.88
CA ILE A 153 13.06 21.70 -35.33
C ILE A 153 11.94 21.06 -34.50
N TYR A 154 11.91 21.32 -33.18
CA TYR A 154 10.90 20.77 -32.29
C TYR A 154 9.51 21.34 -32.56
N MET A 155 9.39 22.64 -32.88
CA MET A 155 8.14 23.27 -33.30
C MET A 155 7.53 22.62 -34.54
N LYS A 156 8.38 22.21 -35.49
CA LYS A 156 7.94 21.49 -36.71
C LYS A 156 7.69 20.01 -36.45
N HIS A 157 8.44 19.39 -35.55
CA HIS A 157 8.44 17.95 -35.30
C HIS A 157 8.50 17.61 -33.79
N PRO A 158 7.41 17.83 -33.04
CA PRO A 158 7.39 17.65 -31.58
C PRO A 158 7.60 16.19 -31.13
N TYR A 159 7.45 15.22 -32.04
CA TYR A 159 7.72 13.79 -31.82
C TYR A 159 9.20 13.40 -32.01
N PHE A 160 10.10 14.34 -32.32
CA PHE A 160 11.53 14.06 -32.43
C PHE A 160 12.22 14.03 -31.07
N GLY A 161 12.57 12.83 -30.61
CA GLY A 161 13.48 12.67 -29.48
C GLY A 161 14.92 13.03 -29.81
N TYR A 162 15.76 13.15 -28.78
CA TYR A 162 17.17 13.58 -28.91
C TYR A 162 17.97 12.82 -29.97
N ARG A 163 17.66 11.55 -30.25
CA ARG A 163 18.33 10.76 -31.30
C ARG A 163 18.03 11.29 -32.70
N ARG A 164 16.76 11.56 -33.01
CA ARG A 164 16.36 12.13 -34.32
C ARG A 164 16.80 13.58 -34.42
N MET A 165 16.63 14.36 -33.36
CA MET A 165 17.12 15.74 -33.26
C MET A 165 18.62 15.85 -33.58
N THR A 166 19.44 14.97 -32.96
CA THR A 166 20.89 14.93 -33.23
C THR A 166 21.20 14.60 -34.69
N ARG A 167 20.45 13.68 -35.32
CA ARG A 167 20.67 13.31 -36.73
C ARG A 167 20.26 14.44 -37.67
N THR A 168 19.15 15.13 -37.40
CA THR A 168 18.69 16.29 -38.18
C THR A 168 19.72 17.42 -38.14
N LEU A 169 20.20 17.78 -36.95
CA LEU A 169 21.22 18.82 -36.79
C LEU A 169 22.54 18.45 -37.48
N LYS A 170 22.95 17.17 -37.42
CA LYS A 170 24.13 16.69 -38.17
C LYS A 170 23.94 16.80 -39.68
N ASN A 171 22.77 16.45 -40.20
CA ASN A 171 22.47 16.55 -41.63
C ASN A 171 22.43 18.01 -42.11
N GLN A 172 22.11 18.95 -41.21
CA GLN A 172 22.18 20.39 -41.46
C GLN A 172 23.60 20.98 -41.32
N GLY A 173 24.62 20.13 -41.09
CA GLY A 173 26.03 20.55 -41.03
C GLY A 173 26.57 20.86 -39.64
N TYR A 174 25.77 20.72 -38.57
CA TYR A 174 26.24 21.01 -37.21
C TYR A 174 26.99 19.81 -36.59
N PRO A 175 28.26 19.97 -36.16
CA PRO A 175 29.04 18.88 -35.55
C PRO A 175 28.63 18.63 -34.09
N VAL A 176 27.47 18.00 -33.88
CA VAL A 176 26.87 17.83 -32.54
C VAL A 176 26.92 16.40 -32.01
N ASN A 177 27.14 16.28 -30.70
CA ASN A 177 27.09 14.99 -29.99
C ASN A 177 25.70 14.73 -29.39
N ARG A 178 25.22 13.48 -29.47
CA ARG A 178 23.95 13.03 -28.87
C ARG A 178 23.79 13.36 -27.38
N LYS A 179 24.88 13.33 -26.60
CA LYS A 179 24.87 13.68 -25.17
C LYS A 179 24.66 15.19 -24.97
N ARG A 180 25.24 16.03 -25.84
CA ARG A 180 25.07 17.49 -25.83
C ARG A 180 23.62 17.85 -26.13
N ILE A 181 23.05 17.30 -27.21
CA ILE A 181 21.65 17.55 -27.60
C ILE A 181 20.67 17.07 -26.52
N ARG A 182 20.87 15.87 -25.96
CA ARG A 182 20.04 15.37 -24.85
C ARG A 182 20.05 16.33 -23.65
N ARG A 183 21.23 16.82 -23.25
CA ARG A 183 21.37 17.78 -22.15
C ARG A 183 20.66 19.10 -22.46
N LEU A 184 20.82 19.65 -23.66
CA LEU A 184 20.18 20.91 -24.06
C LEU A 184 18.65 20.78 -24.10
N MET A 185 18.11 19.71 -24.70
CA MET A 185 16.66 19.44 -24.67
C MET A 185 16.12 19.33 -23.24
N GLN A 186 16.86 18.71 -22.32
CA GLN A 186 16.48 18.65 -20.90
C GLN A 186 16.48 20.02 -20.23
N LEU A 187 17.48 20.87 -20.51
CA LEU A 187 17.53 22.24 -19.98
C LEU A 187 16.37 23.10 -20.49
N MET A 188 15.92 22.86 -21.73
CA MET A 188 14.78 23.53 -22.35
C MET A 188 13.42 22.94 -21.94
N GLY A 189 13.39 21.82 -21.21
CA GLY A 189 12.15 21.12 -20.86
C GLY A 189 11.47 20.41 -22.05
N LEU A 190 12.19 20.14 -23.13
CA LEU A 190 11.65 19.51 -24.34
C LEU A 190 11.70 17.99 -24.25
N GLU A 191 10.54 17.34 -24.37
CA GLU A 191 10.40 15.89 -24.48
C GLU A 191 9.68 15.50 -25.77
N ALA A 192 10.08 14.39 -26.39
CA ALA A 192 9.35 13.90 -27.56
C ALA A 192 7.90 13.57 -27.19
N VAL A 193 6.96 14.09 -27.97
CA VAL A 193 5.53 13.79 -27.85
C VAL A 193 5.24 12.49 -28.60
N TYR A 194 4.96 11.41 -27.86
CA TYR A 194 4.54 10.11 -28.40
C TYR A 194 3.62 9.39 -27.41
N PRO A 195 2.81 8.42 -27.86
CA PRO A 195 2.01 7.59 -26.96
C PRO A 195 2.91 6.86 -25.95
N LYS A 196 2.88 7.28 -24.68
CA LYS A 196 3.62 6.64 -23.59
C LYS A 196 2.97 5.29 -23.22
N PRO A 197 3.71 4.32 -22.66
CA PRO A 197 3.14 3.06 -22.16
C PRO A 197 1.99 3.35 -21.18
N ASN A 198 0.84 2.72 -21.41
CA ASN A 198 -0.37 3.04 -20.65
C ASN A 198 -0.31 2.45 -19.22
N LEU A 199 0.24 3.23 -18.28
CA LEU A 199 0.40 2.85 -16.86
C LEU A 199 -0.93 2.46 -16.19
N SER A 200 -2.08 2.93 -16.71
CA SER A 200 -3.42 2.55 -16.23
C SER A 200 -3.69 1.05 -16.32
N LYS A 201 -3.03 0.32 -17.25
CA LYS A 201 -3.21 -1.14 -17.40
C LYS A 201 -2.73 -1.93 -16.17
N ARG A 202 -1.70 -1.45 -15.45
CA ARG A 202 -1.19 -2.13 -14.24
C ARG A 202 -2.16 -2.02 -13.07
N LEU A 203 -2.78 -0.85 -12.87
CA LEU A 203 -3.81 -0.66 -11.85
C LEU A 203 -5.08 -1.46 -12.18
N HIS A 204 -5.45 -1.51 -13.46
CA HIS A 204 -6.61 -2.26 -13.93
C HIS A 204 -6.50 -3.77 -13.63
N ALA A 205 -5.32 -4.36 -13.78
CA ALA A 205 -5.09 -5.78 -13.49
C ALA A 205 -5.36 -6.16 -12.03
N LYS A 206 -5.16 -5.23 -11.07
CA LYS A 206 -5.42 -5.46 -9.64
C LYS A 206 -6.90 -5.75 -9.35
N TYR A 207 -7.80 -5.16 -10.14
CA TYR A 207 -9.24 -5.23 -9.90
C TYR A 207 -9.91 -6.34 -10.71
N CYS A 208 -9.23 -6.93 -11.69
CA CYS A 208 -9.75 -8.05 -12.46
C CYS A 208 -9.96 -9.29 -11.56
N ARG A 209 -11.07 -9.99 -11.75
CA ARG A 209 -11.44 -11.24 -11.06
C ARG A 209 -11.49 -12.39 -12.07
N PRO A 210 -11.31 -13.65 -11.63
CA PRO A 210 -11.36 -14.80 -12.53
C PRO A 210 -12.77 -15.00 -13.11
N TYR A 211 -12.85 -15.66 -14.26
CA TYR A 211 -14.11 -16.08 -14.84
C TYR A 211 -14.61 -17.36 -14.14
N LEU A 212 -15.78 -17.28 -13.49
CA LEU A 212 -16.30 -18.36 -12.63
C LEU A 212 -17.32 -19.27 -13.33
N LEU A 213 -17.75 -18.92 -14.53
CA LEU A 213 -18.88 -19.61 -15.19
C LEU A 213 -18.44 -20.78 -16.06
N ARG A 214 -17.15 -21.12 -16.08
CA ARG A 214 -16.65 -22.26 -16.86
C ARG A 214 -17.17 -23.57 -16.29
N GLY A 215 -17.93 -24.30 -17.10
CA GLY A 215 -18.53 -25.58 -16.68
C GLY A 215 -19.68 -25.42 -15.68
N LEU A 216 -20.13 -24.20 -15.42
CA LEU A 216 -21.27 -23.94 -14.56
C LEU A 216 -22.57 -24.07 -15.36
N THR A 217 -23.39 -25.05 -15.00
CA THR A 217 -24.76 -25.14 -15.50
C THR A 217 -25.62 -24.14 -14.73
N ILE A 218 -26.31 -23.27 -15.46
CA ILE A 218 -27.18 -22.22 -14.90
C ILE A 218 -28.61 -22.72 -15.00
N ASP A 219 -29.16 -23.19 -13.89
CA ASP A 219 -30.40 -24.00 -13.83
C ASP A 219 -31.47 -23.45 -12.86
N ARG A 220 -31.19 -22.33 -12.19
CA ARG A 220 -32.14 -21.65 -11.31
C ARG A 220 -31.98 -20.13 -11.35
N PRO A 221 -33.03 -19.35 -11.00
CA PRO A 221 -32.92 -17.92 -10.83
C PRO A 221 -31.94 -17.52 -9.72
N ASN A 222 -31.36 -16.33 -9.88
CA ASN A 222 -30.41 -15.73 -8.94
C ASN A 222 -29.11 -16.53 -8.75
N GLN A 223 -28.83 -17.50 -9.62
CA GLN A 223 -27.53 -18.14 -9.63
C GLN A 223 -26.48 -17.22 -10.28
N VAL A 224 -26.82 -16.63 -11.43
CA VAL A 224 -25.94 -15.73 -12.16
C VAL A 224 -26.73 -14.53 -12.67
N TRP A 225 -26.30 -13.34 -12.28
CA TRP A 225 -26.75 -12.10 -12.92
C TRP A 225 -25.65 -11.57 -13.83
N GLY A 226 -26.03 -11.15 -15.03
CA GLY A 226 -25.17 -10.39 -15.93
C GLY A 226 -25.44 -8.91 -15.80
N ILE A 227 -24.37 -8.13 -15.91
CA ILE A 227 -24.46 -6.68 -15.94
C ILE A 227 -23.67 -6.10 -17.10
N ASP A 228 -24.17 -5.01 -17.66
CA ASP A 228 -23.49 -4.30 -18.75
C ASP A 228 -24.05 -2.88 -18.91
N ILE A 229 -23.31 -2.03 -19.60
CA ILE A 229 -23.69 -0.65 -19.91
C ILE A 229 -23.74 -0.47 -21.42
N THR A 230 -24.87 0.00 -21.94
CA THR A 230 -24.99 0.47 -23.32
C THR A 230 -25.27 1.97 -23.36
N TYR A 231 -24.82 2.64 -24.41
CA TYR A 231 -25.34 3.97 -24.74
C TYR A 231 -26.61 3.84 -25.59
N ILE A 232 -27.52 4.79 -25.42
CA ILE A 232 -28.76 4.95 -26.16
C ILE A 232 -28.74 6.35 -26.76
N ARG A 233 -28.81 6.43 -28.08
CA ARG A 233 -28.85 7.70 -28.81
C ARG A 233 -30.25 8.29 -28.74
N MET A 234 -30.32 9.62 -28.58
CA MET A 234 -31.55 10.40 -28.60
C MET A 234 -31.48 11.44 -29.72
N GLY A 235 -32.60 12.13 -30.00
CA GLY A 235 -32.62 13.21 -30.99
C GLY A 235 -31.56 14.29 -30.74
N LYS A 236 -31.33 14.63 -29.46
CA LYS A 236 -30.22 15.49 -29.01
C LYS A 236 -29.41 14.78 -27.92
N GLY A 237 -28.25 14.24 -28.29
CA GLY A 237 -27.31 13.59 -27.36
C GLY A 237 -27.56 12.11 -27.15
N PHE A 238 -27.13 11.59 -26.00
CA PHE A 238 -27.25 10.18 -25.63
C PHE A 238 -27.36 10.01 -24.12
N MET A 239 -27.87 8.86 -23.68
CA MET A 239 -27.87 8.43 -22.28
C MET A 239 -27.21 7.06 -22.15
N TYR A 240 -26.65 6.79 -20.97
CA TYR A 240 -26.12 5.49 -20.59
C TYR A 240 -27.19 4.69 -19.85
N LEU A 241 -27.41 3.46 -20.29
CA LEU A 241 -28.27 2.48 -19.64
C LEU A 241 -27.40 1.39 -19.03
N PHE A 242 -27.43 1.29 -17.70
CA PHE A 242 -26.92 0.13 -16.98
C PHE A 242 -28.06 -0.86 -16.76
N ASN A 243 -27.81 -2.15 -17.00
CA ASN A 243 -28.82 -3.19 -16.87
C ASN A 243 -28.31 -4.37 -16.04
N ILE A 244 -29.21 -4.95 -15.24
CA ILE A 244 -29.00 -6.18 -14.47
C ILE A 244 -29.99 -7.23 -14.97
N ILE A 245 -29.50 -8.36 -15.47
CA ILE A 245 -30.34 -9.43 -16.03
C ILE A 245 -30.03 -10.78 -15.38
N ASP A 246 -31.05 -11.52 -15.02
CA ASP A 246 -30.92 -12.91 -14.59
C ASP A 246 -30.65 -13.83 -15.78
N TRP A 247 -29.59 -14.63 -15.72
CA TRP A 247 -29.15 -15.44 -16.85
C TRP A 247 -29.98 -16.70 -17.08
N TYR A 248 -30.67 -17.18 -16.05
CA TYR A 248 -31.55 -18.33 -16.15
C TYR A 248 -32.89 -17.92 -16.78
N SER A 249 -33.64 -17.04 -16.11
CA SER A 249 -34.99 -16.64 -16.53
C SER A 249 -35.02 -15.56 -17.59
N ARG A 250 -33.88 -14.93 -17.90
CA ARG A 250 -33.77 -13.76 -18.78
C ARG A 250 -34.45 -12.50 -18.27
N LYS A 251 -34.93 -12.51 -17.02
CA LYS A 251 -35.62 -11.38 -16.41
C LYS A 251 -34.66 -10.23 -16.21
N VAL A 252 -35.06 -9.04 -16.64
CA VAL A 252 -34.41 -7.79 -16.24
C VAL A 252 -34.76 -7.53 -14.78
N ILE A 253 -33.77 -7.61 -13.90
CA ILE A 253 -33.94 -7.44 -12.46
C ILE A 253 -34.09 -5.97 -12.09
N ASP A 254 -33.20 -5.14 -12.64
CA ASP A 254 -33.19 -3.70 -12.46
C ASP A 254 -32.34 -3.04 -13.55
N TYR A 255 -32.53 -1.74 -13.75
CA TYR A 255 -31.76 -0.94 -14.69
C TYR A 255 -31.70 0.52 -14.22
N GLU A 256 -30.72 1.29 -14.69
CA GLU A 256 -30.61 2.71 -14.34
C GLU A 256 -30.10 3.52 -15.53
N LEU A 257 -30.65 4.72 -15.69
CA LEU A 257 -30.30 5.65 -16.76
C LEU A 257 -29.52 6.84 -16.22
N SER A 258 -28.42 7.19 -16.90
CA SER A 258 -27.60 8.35 -16.56
C SER A 258 -27.24 9.16 -17.80
N SER A 259 -27.13 10.48 -17.66
CA SER A 259 -26.56 11.36 -18.69
C SER A 259 -25.03 11.35 -18.68
N THR A 260 -24.41 10.89 -17.58
CA THR A 260 -22.95 10.79 -17.43
C THR A 260 -22.54 9.34 -17.20
N LEU A 261 -21.33 8.98 -17.63
CA LEU A 261 -20.74 7.67 -17.37
C LEU A 261 -20.06 7.65 -16.00
N GLU A 262 -20.65 8.30 -14.99
CA GLU A 262 -20.11 8.29 -13.64
C GLU A 262 -20.40 6.95 -12.94
N LYS A 263 -19.57 6.56 -11.97
CA LYS A 263 -19.73 5.25 -11.30
C LYS A 263 -20.94 5.19 -10.36
N GLY A 264 -21.47 6.34 -9.95
CA GLY A 264 -22.51 6.43 -8.92
C GLY A 264 -23.81 5.71 -9.29
N PHE A 265 -24.28 5.85 -10.53
CA PHE A 265 -25.58 5.28 -10.93
C PHE A 265 -25.56 3.75 -10.96
N VAL A 266 -24.43 3.13 -11.33
CA VAL A 266 -24.23 1.67 -11.26
C VAL A 266 -24.39 1.16 -9.83
N LEU A 267 -23.73 1.83 -8.87
CA LEU A 267 -23.82 1.45 -7.45
C LEU A 267 -25.24 1.64 -6.88
N THR A 268 -25.92 2.72 -7.29
CA THR A 268 -27.32 2.97 -6.89
C THR A 268 -28.25 1.87 -7.39
N CYS A 269 -28.10 1.47 -8.65
CA CYS A 269 -28.89 0.40 -9.26
C CYS A 269 -28.65 -0.95 -8.57
N LEU A 270 -27.38 -1.31 -8.34
CA LEU A 270 -27.01 -2.54 -7.62
C LEU A 270 -27.59 -2.57 -6.21
N LYS A 271 -27.48 -1.48 -5.45
CA LYS A 271 -28.07 -1.37 -4.10
C LYS A 271 -29.59 -1.51 -4.13
N ARG A 272 -30.27 -0.96 -5.15
CA ARG A 272 -31.72 -1.11 -5.33
C ARG A 272 -32.10 -2.57 -5.62
N ALA A 273 -31.36 -3.24 -6.50
CA ALA A 273 -31.56 -4.64 -6.80
C ALA A 273 -31.33 -5.55 -5.58
N PHE A 274 -30.23 -5.35 -4.84
CA PHE A 274 -29.85 -6.16 -3.67
C PHE A 274 -30.80 -6.06 -2.48
N ARG A 275 -31.63 -5.00 -2.41
CA ARG A 275 -32.72 -4.90 -1.43
C ARG A 275 -33.86 -5.88 -1.72
N ARG A 276 -34.01 -6.31 -2.99
CA ARG A 276 -35.07 -7.23 -3.41
C ARG A 276 -34.57 -8.68 -3.40
N CYS A 277 -33.44 -8.93 -4.05
CA CYS A 277 -32.83 -10.26 -4.14
C CYS A 277 -31.33 -10.11 -4.45
N LYS A 278 -30.56 -11.19 -4.32
CA LYS A 278 -29.11 -11.19 -4.56
C LYS A 278 -28.71 -12.42 -5.37
N PRO A 279 -27.78 -12.29 -6.32
CA PRO A 279 -27.27 -13.43 -7.06
C PRO A 279 -26.14 -14.12 -6.29
N GLU A 280 -25.90 -15.39 -6.58
CA GLU A 280 -24.69 -16.09 -6.13
C GLU A 280 -23.44 -15.54 -6.84
N ILE A 281 -23.56 -15.28 -8.15
CA ILE A 281 -22.48 -14.77 -9.00
C ILE A 281 -22.95 -13.55 -9.80
N MET A 282 -22.16 -12.48 -9.76
CA MET A 282 -22.28 -11.33 -10.65
C MET A 282 -21.26 -11.46 -11.78
N ASN A 283 -21.72 -11.51 -13.04
CA ASN A 283 -20.86 -11.53 -14.22
C ASN A 283 -20.83 -10.16 -14.90
N SER A 284 -19.63 -9.65 -15.16
CA SER A 284 -19.41 -8.39 -15.87
C SER A 284 -18.24 -8.49 -16.86
N ASP A 285 -18.13 -7.51 -17.75
CA ASP A 285 -16.92 -7.34 -18.54
C ASP A 285 -15.76 -6.78 -17.67
N GLN A 286 -14.58 -6.66 -18.27
CA GLN A 286 -13.43 -6.00 -17.62
C GLN A 286 -13.43 -4.49 -17.86
N GLY A 287 -14.60 -3.85 -17.94
CA GLY A 287 -14.72 -2.40 -18.07
C GLY A 287 -14.33 -1.67 -16.79
N SER A 288 -13.89 -0.41 -16.92
CA SER A 288 -13.46 0.42 -15.77
C SER A 288 -14.56 0.67 -14.72
N HIS A 289 -15.83 0.50 -15.10
CA HIS A 289 -17.00 0.59 -14.22
C HIS A 289 -17.14 -0.63 -13.29
N PHE A 290 -16.60 -1.77 -13.68
CA PHE A 290 -16.66 -3.01 -12.89
C PHE A 290 -15.28 -3.38 -12.31
N THR A 291 -14.20 -2.77 -12.80
CA THR A 291 -12.85 -2.90 -12.23
C THR A 291 -12.48 -1.69 -11.36
N ASN A 292 -13.25 -1.45 -10.28
CA ASN A 292 -12.93 -0.42 -9.29
C ASN A 292 -13.27 -0.87 -7.86
N ALA A 293 -12.60 -0.25 -6.88
CA ALA A 293 -12.71 -0.60 -5.47
C ALA A 293 -14.16 -0.56 -4.95
N SER A 294 -14.89 0.53 -5.18
CA SER A 294 -16.25 0.70 -4.66
C SER A 294 -17.25 -0.35 -5.16
N TYR A 295 -17.08 -0.83 -6.41
CA TYR A 295 -17.89 -1.91 -6.95
C TYR A 295 -17.53 -3.26 -6.30
N LEU A 296 -16.24 -3.59 -6.18
CA LEU A 296 -15.81 -4.84 -5.57
C LEU A 296 -16.19 -4.91 -4.09
N GLU A 297 -15.98 -3.83 -3.35
CA GLU A 297 -16.35 -3.71 -1.93
C GLU A 297 -17.86 -3.88 -1.72
N LEU A 298 -18.69 -3.36 -2.63
CA LEU A 298 -20.14 -3.55 -2.56
C LEU A 298 -20.52 -5.02 -2.73
N LEU A 299 -19.94 -5.73 -3.70
CA LEU A 299 -20.24 -7.14 -3.95
C LEU A 299 -19.72 -8.04 -2.83
N GLU A 300 -18.51 -7.77 -2.33
CA GLU A 300 -17.93 -8.49 -1.19
C GLU A 300 -18.78 -8.31 0.07
N LYS A 301 -19.25 -7.08 0.35
CA LYS A 301 -20.14 -6.79 1.48
C LYS A 301 -21.46 -7.57 1.41
N GLU A 302 -21.99 -7.77 0.21
CA GLU A 302 -23.26 -8.47 0.00
C GLU A 302 -23.08 -9.99 -0.21
N ASN A 303 -21.86 -10.52 -0.02
CA ASN A 303 -21.48 -11.93 -0.22
C ASN A 303 -21.75 -12.46 -1.64
N VAL A 304 -21.63 -11.60 -2.66
CA VAL A 304 -21.82 -11.96 -4.07
C VAL A 304 -20.46 -12.26 -4.72
N LYS A 305 -20.31 -13.43 -5.34
CA LYS A 305 -19.08 -13.79 -6.05
C LYS A 305 -18.97 -12.99 -7.35
N ILE A 306 -17.75 -12.60 -7.70
CA ILE A 306 -17.49 -11.74 -8.86
C ILE A 306 -16.85 -12.59 -9.97
N SER A 307 -17.50 -12.64 -11.12
CA SER A 307 -16.97 -13.24 -12.35
C SER A 307 -16.73 -12.13 -13.37
N MET A 308 -15.57 -12.14 -14.03
CA MET A 308 -15.27 -11.20 -15.10
C MET A 308 -14.84 -11.92 -16.38
N ASP A 309 -15.40 -11.49 -17.51
CA ASP A 309 -15.09 -12.05 -18.81
C ASP A 309 -13.61 -11.82 -19.19
N GLY A 310 -13.00 -12.79 -19.86
CA GLY A 310 -11.62 -12.65 -20.34
C GLY A 310 -11.52 -11.73 -21.56
N LYS A 311 -10.38 -11.05 -21.75
CA LYS A 311 -10.11 -10.35 -23.02
C LYS A 311 -10.16 -11.35 -24.18
N GLY A 312 -11.02 -11.07 -25.17
CA GLY A 312 -11.23 -11.94 -26.34
C GLY A 312 -12.34 -12.98 -26.18
N ARG A 313 -13.16 -12.91 -25.13
CA ARG A 313 -14.31 -13.81 -24.91
C ARG A 313 -15.65 -13.10 -25.05
N ALA A 314 -15.89 -12.50 -26.23
CA ALA A 314 -17.12 -11.75 -26.52
C ALA A 314 -18.42 -12.59 -26.35
N THR A 315 -18.34 -13.92 -26.37
CA THR A 315 -19.50 -14.80 -26.18
C THR A 315 -19.98 -14.90 -24.73
N ASP A 316 -19.15 -14.51 -23.76
CA ASP A 316 -19.40 -14.80 -22.35
C ASP A 316 -20.55 -13.94 -21.79
N ASN A 317 -20.74 -12.69 -22.27
CA ASN A 317 -21.90 -11.84 -21.92
C ASN A 317 -23.09 -11.92 -22.89
N SER A 318 -23.13 -12.96 -23.73
CA SER A 318 -24.10 -13.08 -24.86
C SER A 318 -25.58 -12.95 -24.45
N ARG A 319 -25.94 -13.30 -23.21
CA ARG A 319 -27.31 -13.16 -22.70
C ARG A 319 -27.71 -11.70 -22.53
N THR A 320 -26.82 -10.89 -21.97
CA THR A 320 -27.01 -9.44 -21.76
C THR A 320 -26.95 -8.69 -23.09
N GLU A 321 -26.02 -9.05 -23.97
CA GLU A 321 -25.95 -8.50 -25.33
C GLU A 321 -27.22 -8.78 -26.13
N ARG A 322 -27.75 -10.00 -26.02
CA ARG A 322 -29.02 -10.38 -26.68
C ARG A 322 -30.19 -9.54 -26.17
N TYR A 323 -30.26 -9.27 -24.86
CA TYR A 323 -31.25 -8.35 -24.31
C TYR A 323 -31.12 -6.95 -24.92
N PHE A 324 -29.92 -6.39 -24.99
CA PHE A 324 -29.72 -5.08 -25.59
C PHE A 324 -30.10 -5.04 -27.06
N ARG A 325 -29.87 -6.13 -27.80
CA ARG A 325 -30.36 -6.24 -29.18
C ARG A 325 -31.88 -6.14 -29.22
N SER A 326 -32.59 -6.94 -28.42
CA SER A 326 -34.06 -6.86 -28.36
C SER A 326 -34.54 -5.46 -27.98
N LEU A 327 -34.01 -4.88 -26.90
CA LEU A 327 -34.35 -3.52 -26.46
C LEU A 327 -34.16 -2.49 -27.59
N LYS A 328 -33.03 -2.56 -28.30
CA LYS A 328 -32.74 -1.60 -29.37
C LYS A 328 -33.70 -1.75 -30.54
N TYR A 329 -33.94 -2.96 -31.00
CA TYR A 329 -34.80 -3.21 -32.17
C TYR A 329 -36.28 -3.01 -31.89
N GLU A 330 -36.75 -3.39 -30.70
CA GLU A 330 -38.18 -3.44 -30.37
C GLU A 330 -38.66 -2.16 -29.66
N CYS A 331 -37.75 -1.33 -29.15
CA CYS A 331 -38.10 -0.08 -28.49
C CYS A 331 -37.29 1.10 -29.03
N ILE A 332 -35.96 1.07 -28.95
CA ILE A 332 -35.17 2.28 -29.22
C ILE A 332 -35.23 2.73 -30.69
N PHE A 333 -35.17 1.82 -31.65
CA PHE A 333 -35.16 2.17 -33.07
C PHE A 333 -36.54 2.47 -33.64
N LEU A 334 -37.60 2.02 -32.98
CA LEU A 334 -38.98 2.27 -33.39
C LEU A 334 -39.54 3.58 -32.84
N ASN A 335 -38.89 4.17 -31.83
CA ASN A 335 -39.36 5.35 -31.13
C ASN A 335 -38.33 6.48 -31.22
N GLU A 336 -38.80 7.69 -31.52
CA GLU A 336 -37.98 8.89 -31.45
C GLU A 336 -38.06 9.51 -30.05
N PHE A 337 -37.06 9.25 -29.21
CA PHE A 337 -36.98 9.85 -27.89
C PHE A 337 -36.30 11.22 -27.94
N GLU A 338 -37.08 12.27 -27.70
CA GLU A 338 -36.57 13.65 -27.67
C GLU A 338 -36.00 14.04 -26.30
N THR A 339 -36.63 13.60 -25.20
CA THR A 339 -36.23 13.99 -23.84
C THR A 339 -35.83 12.80 -22.95
N PRO A 340 -34.96 13.03 -21.94
CA PRO A 340 -34.59 11.98 -20.97
C PRO A 340 -35.78 11.44 -20.18
N ARG A 341 -36.86 12.21 -20.06
CA ARG A 341 -38.08 11.80 -19.38
C ARG A 341 -38.84 10.78 -20.24
N ASP A 342 -38.95 11.05 -21.53
CA ASP A 342 -39.63 10.16 -22.48
C ASP A 342 -38.88 8.84 -22.62
N LEU A 343 -37.54 8.91 -22.71
CA LEU A 343 -36.71 7.70 -22.75
C LEU A 343 -36.87 6.85 -21.48
N ARG A 344 -36.88 7.47 -20.29
CA ARG A 344 -37.14 6.74 -19.03
C ARG A 344 -38.49 6.04 -19.05
N LYS A 345 -39.54 6.72 -19.51
CA LYS A 345 -40.88 6.13 -19.62
C LYS A 345 -40.87 4.96 -20.60
N GLY A 346 -40.34 5.15 -21.81
CA GLY A 346 -40.28 4.12 -22.85
C GLY A 346 -39.50 2.86 -22.42
N ILE A 347 -38.36 3.02 -21.74
CA ILE A 347 -37.62 1.88 -21.19
C ILE A 347 -38.41 1.21 -20.06
N THR A 348 -39.08 1.98 -19.19
CA THR A 348 -39.90 1.42 -18.10
C THR A 348 -41.03 0.55 -18.65
N ASP A 349 -41.73 1.05 -19.65
CA ASP A 349 -42.84 0.34 -20.27
C ASP A 349 -42.34 -0.88 -21.05
N TYR A 350 -41.22 -0.75 -21.76
CA TYR A 350 -40.60 -1.90 -22.44
C TYR A 350 -40.11 -2.97 -21.47
N VAL A 351 -39.49 -2.61 -20.33
CA VAL A 351 -39.02 -3.62 -19.36
C VAL A 351 -40.20 -4.38 -18.74
N LYS A 352 -41.34 -3.72 -18.50
CA LYS A 352 -42.57 -4.38 -18.05
C LYS A 352 -43.07 -5.38 -19.09
N PHE A 353 -43.17 -4.96 -20.35
CA PHE A 353 -43.54 -5.83 -21.47
C PHE A 353 -42.55 -7.01 -21.60
N TYR A 354 -41.26 -6.72 -21.61
CA TYR A 354 -40.19 -7.70 -21.78
C TYR A 354 -40.23 -8.78 -20.69
N ASN A 355 -40.43 -8.40 -19.43
CA ASN A 355 -40.48 -9.36 -18.33
C ASN A 355 -41.82 -10.10 -18.23
N GLY A 356 -42.94 -9.40 -18.43
CA GLY A 356 -44.27 -9.93 -18.16
C GLY A 356 -44.91 -10.67 -19.33
N GLU A 357 -44.69 -10.21 -20.56
CA GLU A 357 -45.52 -10.56 -21.71
C GLU A 357 -44.73 -11.09 -22.91
N ARG A 358 -43.51 -10.60 -23.13
CA ARG A 358 -42.71 -10.95 -24.30
C ARG A 358 -42.38 -12.45 -24.32
N PRO A 359 -42.66 -13.18 -25.41
CA PRO A 359 -42.27 -14.59 -25.52
C PRO A 359 -40.78 -14.72 -25.83
N HIS A 360 -40.15 -15.73 -25.22
CA HIS A 360 -38.74 -16.04 -25.44
C HIS A 360 -38.57 -17.47 -25.95
N GLN A 361 -38.07 -17.64 -27.17
CA GLN A 361 -37.79 -18.97 -27.74
C GLN A 361 -36.87 -19.81 -26.84
N SER A 362 -35.86 -19.18 -26.20
CA SER A 362 -34.97 -19.86 -25.26
C SER A 362 -35.64 -20.32 -23.96
N LEU A 363 -36.87 -19.89 -23.72
CA LEU A 363 -37.69 -20.22 -22.56
C LEU A 363 -38.98 -20.94 -22.97
N ASN A 364 -38.99 -21.65 -24.11
CA ASN A 364 -40.19 -22.32 -24.63
C ASN A 364 -41.40 -21.37 -24.78
N GLU A 365 -41.13 -20.16 -25.27
CA GLU A 365 -42.13 -19.13 -25.58
C GLU A 365 -42.88 -18.55 -24.37
N VAL A 366 -42.45 -18.84 -23.13
CA VAL A 366 -42.99 -18.17 -21.94
C VAL A 366 -42.23 -16.90 -21.59
N SER A 367 -42.86 -16.02 -20.79
CA SER A 367 -42.26 -14.77 -20.33
C SER A 367 -41.22 -14.97 -19.23
N PRO A 368 -40.23 -14.06 -19.12
CA PRO A 368 -39.20 -14.13 -18.08
C PRO A 368 -39.76 -14.17 -16.64
N ASP A 369 -40.84 -13.46 -16.34
CA ASP A 369 -41.46 -13.46 -15.02
C ASP A 369 -42.08 -14.81 -14.66
N SER A 370 -42.66 -15.51 -15.64
CA SER A 370 -43.19 -16.86 -15.45
C SER A 370 -42.08 -17.82 -15.03
N VAL A 371 -40.96 -17.83 -15.77
CA VAL A 371 -39.81 -18.70 -15.46
C VAL A 371 -39.15 -18.33 -14.13
N TYR A 372 -39.01 -17.03 -13.85
CA TYR A 372 -38.40 -16.54 -12.61
C TYR A 372 -39.26 -16.90 -11.39
N SER A 373 -40.58 -16.94 -11.51
CA SER A 373 -41.49 -17.23 -10.39
C SER A 373 -41.68 -18.73 -10.15
N GLN A 374 -41.70 -19.56 -11.21
CA GLN A 374 -41.89 -21.02 -11.13
C GLN A 374 -40.79 -21.74 -10.33
N SER A 375 -39.58 -21.19 -10.26
CA SER A 375 -38.49 -21.80 -9.49
C SER A 375 -38.73 -21.75 -7.98
N PHE A 376 -39.46 -20.74 -7.48
CA PHE A 376 -39.76 -20.60 -6.05
C PHE A 376 -40.83 -21.61 -5.61
N THR A 377 -41.71 -22.03 -6.52
CA THR A 377 -42.74 -23.04 -6.24
C THR A 377 -42.16 -24.45 -6.13
N ARG A 378 -41.14 -24.78 -6.95
CA ARG A 378 -40.45 -26.09 -6.91
C ARG A 378 -39.54 -26.31 -5.69
N ILE A 379 -39.22 -25.27 -4.92
CA ILE A 379 -38.42 -25.36 -3.70
C ILE A 379 -39.31 -25.46 -2.45
N ALA A 380 -40.59 -25.09 -2.56
CA ALA A 380 -41.58 -25.11 -1.47
C ALA A 380 -42.48 -26.36 -1.48
N SER A 381 -42.20 -27.34 -2.35
CA SER A 381 -42.82 -28.67 -2.41
C SER A 381 -41.72 -29.72 -2.30
#